data_AF-A0AB33HPH7-F1
#
_entry.id   AF-A0AB33HPH7-F1
#
_cell.length_a   1.000
_cell.length_b   1.000
_cell.length_c   1.000
_cell.angle_alpha   90.00
_cell.angle_beta   90.00
_cell.angle_gamma   90.00
#
_symmetry.space_group_name_H-M   'P 1'
#
loop_
_entity.id
_entity.type
_entity.pdbx_description
1 polymer ?
#
loop_
_entity_poly.entity_id
_entity_poly.type
_entity_poly.pdbx_seq_one_letter_code
_entity_poly.pdbx_strand_id
1 'polypeptide(L)'
;MPELTRFQKFFLTPEKFNKFTRVVGFCGVFALIALSLGIYSYVGQGSIVPKVAALFLIALGGFTLLLSFVINFVALYKRSQLIHLVNRQDRTDLWLQKMANNKQFEQFELFEKGPISADILPTFYPATIYNFELVPKQFKVQYKNGQTLNFAKLSAIKRSTSKNEKVACLVAIIDAVSDQHWFLTKSDFPLINTGFYESLTESNRQNNVLLYTEKDASFNFNQLDKEMIKQVLFNPVNVYANFNVYNNTTHTYLMMSVPITFMDTSLRMEEAVGDLELNITRQAGYDAATLDSFHKVVELLKTKLIGDFNNAETTSATETTVVAEVTEPTTNSKRKPVKAKKAKK
;
A
#
# COMPACT_ATOMS: atom_id res chain seq x y z
N MET A 1 -16.92 -24.73 8.37
CA MET A 1 -15.53 -25.22 8.17
C MET A 1 -15.54 -26.74 8.32
N PRO A 2 -14.85 -27.51 7.46
CA PRO A 2 -14.58 -28.91 7.78
C PRO A 2 -13.90 -28.94 9.13
N GLU A 3 -14.41 -29.77 10.04
CA GLU A 3 -13.89 -29.83 11.40
C GLU A 3 -12.44 -30.30 11.36
N LEU A 4 -11.50 -29.38 11.59
CA LEU A 4 -10.10 -29.72 11.76
C LEU A 4 -9.97 -30.62 12.99
N THR A 5 -9.37 -31.79 12.80
CA THR A 5 -9.06 -32.71 13.89
C THR A 5 -8.14 -32.04 14.92
N ARG A 6 -8.16 -32.53 16.17
CA ARG A 6 -7.26 -32.04 17.23
C ARG A 6 -5.79 -32.10 16.81
N PHE A 7 -5.42 -33.15 16.07
CA PHE A 7 -4.07 -33.32 15.53
C PHE A 7 -3.73 -32.23 14.51
N GLN A 8 -4.62 -31.91 13.56
CA GLN A 8 -4.38 -30.83 12.60
C GLN A 8 -4.26 -29.47 13.29
N LYS A 9 -5.11 -29.18 14.28
CA LYS A 9 -5.04 -27.95 15.09
C LYS A 9 -3.71 -27.80 15.82
N PHE A 10 -3.08 -28.91 16.24
CA PHE A 10 -1.76 -28.90 16.86
C PHE A 10 -0.68 -28.36 15.91
N PHE A 11 -0.59 -28.88 14.68
CA PHE A 11 0.39 -28.40 13.69
C PHE A 11 0.15 -26.97 13.23
N LEU A 12 -1.11 -26.53 13.28
CA LEU A 12 -1.54 -25.17 12.96
C LEU A 12 -1.50 -24.20 14.15
N THR A 13 -0.89 -24.59 15.27
CA THR A 13 -0.65 -23.70 16.42
C THR A 13 0.86 -23.48 16.56
N PRO A 14 1.39 -22.28 16.23
CA PRO A 14 2.82 -22.00 16.21
C PRO A 14 3.55 -22.39 17.49
N GLU A 15 3.01 -22.04 18.66
CA GLU A 15 3.65 -22.37 19.94
C GLU A 15 3.77 -23.87 20.18
N LYS A 16 2.71 -24.64 19.87
CA LYS A 16 2.69 -26.10 20.06
C LYS A 16 3.65 -26.77 19.08
N PHE A 17 3.64 -26.34 17.82
CA PHE A 17 4.57 -26.82 16.81
C PHE A 17 6.02 -26.49 17.13
N ASN A 18 6.30 -25.28 17.62
CA ASN A 18 7.65 -24.85 18.00
C ASN A 18 8.15 -25.61 19.24
N LYS A 19 7.27 -25.88 20.21
CA LYS A 19 7.59 -26.77 21.35
C LYS A 19 7.91 -28.19 20.87
N PHE A 20 7.10 -28.75 19.98
CA PHE A 20 7.33 -30.08 19.40
C PHE A 20 8.67 -30.18 18.66
N THR A 21 8.93 -29.27 17.72
CA THR A 21 10.19 -29.23 16.96
C THR A 21 11.39 -29.00 17.87
N ARG A 22 11.25 -28.21 18.94
CA ARG A 22 12.29 -28.05 19.96
C ARG A 22 12.60 -29.35 20.70
N VAL A 23 11.58 -30.12 21.09
CA VAL A 23 11.78 -31.44 21.74
C VAL A 23 12.49 -32.40 20.79
N VAL A 24 12.05 -32.49 19.54
CA VAL A 24 12.70 -33.32 18.50
C VAL A 24 14.15 -32.88 18.27
N GLY A 25 14.40 -31.57 18.24
CA GLY A 25 15.73 -30.99 18.15
C GLY A 25 16.62 -31.35 19.34
N PHE A 26 16.08 -31.31 20.56
CA PHE A 26 16.80 -31.71 21.77
C PHE A 26 17.16 -33.20 21.77
N CYS A 27 16.27 -34.08 21.30
CA CYS A 27 16.60 -35.48 21.06
C CYS A 27 17.74 -35.64 20.04
N GLY A 28 17.75 -34.81 18.98
CA GLY A 28 18.85 -34.77 18.01
C GLY A 28 20.18 -34.33 18.63
N VAL A 29 20.17 -33.35 19.54
CA VAL A 29 21.37 -32.91 20.26
C VAL A 29 21.92 -34.03 21.15
N PHE A 30 21.08 -34.73 21.92
CA PHE A 30 21.53 -35.87 22.70
C PHE A 30 22.05 -37.02 21.84
N ALA A 31 21.41 -37.27 20.70
CA ALA A 31 21.87 -38.25 19.73
C ALA A 31 23.27 -37.92 19.19
N LEU A 32 23.54 -36.63 18.90
CA LEU A 32 24.87 -36.16 18.50
C LEU A 32 25.91 -36.36 19.60
N ILE A 33 25.57 -36.06 20.87
CA ILE A 33 26.46 -36.28 22.01
C ILE A 33 26.76 -37.77 22.16
N ALA A 34 25.74 -38.63 22.12
CA ALA A 34 25.88 -40.08 22.23
C ALA A 34 26.74 -40.65 21.10
N LEU A 35 26.50 -40.19 19.87
CA LEU A 35 27.28 -40.58 18.70
C LEU A 35 28.74 -40.13 18.81
N SER A 36 28.99 -38.89 19.26
CA SER A 36 30.34 -38.35 19.44
C SER A 36 31.12 -39.09 20.52
N LEU A 37 30.50 -39.36 21.67
CA LEU A 37 31.09 -40.16 22.76
C LEU A 37 31.33 -41.61 22.33
N GLY A 38 30.42 -42.18 21.55
CA GLY A 38 30.53 -43.51 20.97
C GLY A 38 31.72 -43.61 20.01
N ILE A 39 31.85 -42.67 19.06
CA ILE A 39 32.99 -42.61 18.12
C ILE A 39 34.31 -42.44 18.88
N TYR A 40 34.37 -41.46 19.78
CA TYR A 40 35.57 -41.20 20.58
C TYR A 40 36.03 -42.44 21.37
N SER A 41 35.09 -43.11 22.05
CA SER A 41 35.37 -44.30 22.86
C SER A 41 35.73 -45.52 22.01
N TYR A 42 35.19 -45.63 20.79
CA TYR A 42 35.50 -46.75 19.90
C TYR A 42 36.91 -46.64 19.30
N VAL A 43 37.36 -45.42 19.00
CA VAL A 43 38.64 -45.12 18.34
C VAL A 43 39.81 -44.98 19.34
N GLY A 44 39.55 -44.57 20.59
CA GLY A 44 40.60 -44.36 21.60
C GLY A 44 41.23 -45.65 22.16
N GLN A 45 42.57 -45.70 22.26
CA GLN A 45 43.30 -46.74 23.00
C GLN A 45 43.23 -46.44 24.52
N GLY A 46 42.32 -47.09 25.24
CA GLY A 46 42.12 -46.92 26.69
C GLY A 46 40.74 -46.38 27.08
N SER A 47 39.68 -46.88 26.42
CA SER A 47 38.34 -46.28 26.48
C SER A 47 37.64 -46.46 27.83
N ILE A 48 36.98 -45.38 28.28
CA ILE A 48 36.12 -45.35 29.49
C ILE A 48 34.88 -46.26 29.32
N VAL A 49 34.46 -46.47 28.07
CA VAL A 49 33.29 -47.29 27.70
C VAL A 49 33.75 -48.51 26.90
N PRO A 50 33.26 -49.73 27.20
CA PRO A 50 33.58 -50.93 26.42
C PRO A 50 33.22 -50.79 24.94
N LYS A 51 34.02 -51.35 24.03
CA LYS A 51 33.81 -51.23 22.56
C LYS A 51 32.40 -51.64 22.09
N VAL A 52 31.83 -52.67 22.70
CA VAL A 52 30.45 -53.12 22.41
C VAL A 52 29.42 -52.04 22.78
N ALA A 53 29.57 -51.41 23.95
CA ALA A 53 28.72 -50.30 24.37
C ALA A 53 28.96 -49.04 23.51
N ALA A 54 30.19 -48.79 23.06
CA ALA A 54 30.51 -47.69 22.15
C ALA A 54 29.84 -47.88 20.77
N LEU A 55 29.85 -49.10 20.20
CA LEU A 55 29.11 -49.42 18.97
C LEU A 55 27.60 -49.21 19.12
N PHE A 56 27.04 -49.58 20.28
CA PHE A 56 25.63 -49.35 20.58
C PHE A 56 25.29 -47.86 20.62
N LEU A 57 26.14 -47.03 21.25
CA LEU A 57 25.97 -45.56 21.26
C LEU A 57 26.02 -44.95 19.86
N ILE A 58 26.92 -45.43 19.00
CA ILE A 58 27.01 -44.98 17.60
C ILE A 58 25.74 -45.35 16.83
N ALA A 59 25.32 -46.62 16.89
CA ALA A 59 24.15 -47.10 16.15
C ALA A 59 22.86 -46.42 16.63
N LEU A 60 22.64 -46.36 17.95
CA LEU A 60 21.46 -45.74 18.55
C LEU A 60 21.45 -44.22 18.31
N GLY A 61 22.60 -43.56 18.48
CA GLY A 61 22.76 -42.13 18.20
C GLY A 61 22.50 -41.80 16.73
N GLY A 62 23.08 -42.56 15.80
CA GLY A 62 22.87 -42.37 14.36
C GLY A 62 21.41 -42.57 13.94
N PHE A 63 20.77 -43.64 14.45
CA PHE A 63 19.36 -43.90 14.20
C PHE A 63 18.46 -42.79 14.76
N THR A 64 18.70 -42.38 16.01
CA THR A 64 17.91 -41.33 16.66
C THR A 64 18.07 -39.98 15.95
N LEU A 65 19.29 -39.66 15.50
CA LEU A 65 19.57 -38.44 14.73
C LEU A 65 18.81 -38.42 13.40
N LEU A 66 18.88 -39.52 12.65
CA LEU A 66 18.15 -39.67 11.39
C LEU A 66 16.64 -39.57 11.62
N LEU A 67 16.13 -40.25 12.64
CA LEU A 67 14.70 -40.22 12.99
C LEU A 67 14.25 -38.81 13.37
N SER A 68 15.02 -38.08 14.18
CA SER A 68 14.74 -36.69 14.52
C SER A 68 14.70 -35.79 13.29
N PHE A 69 15.64 -35.96 12.34
CA PHE A 69 15.64 -35.21 11.09
C PHE A 69 14.38 -35.49 10.25
N VAL A 70 14.05 -36.78 10.05
CA VAL A 70 12.86 -37.20 9.28
C VAL A 70 11.58 -36.68 9.94
N ILE A 71 11.44 -36.82 11.26
CA ILE A 71 10.27 -36.32 11.99
C ILE A 71 10.13 -34.80 11.83
N ASN A 72 11.22 -34.04 11.95
CA ASN A 72 11.17 -32.59 11.80
C ASN A 72 10.76 -32.18 10.38
N PHE A 73 11.35 -32.81 9.35
CA PHE A 73 11.00 -32.56 7.95
C PHE A 73 9.53 -32.90 7.66
N VAL A 74 9.06 -34.06 8.09
CA VAL A 74 7.66 -34.48 7.93
C VAL A 74 6.72 -33.53 8.66
N ALA A 75 7.07 -33.06 9.86
CA ALA A 75 6.27 -32.12 10.61
C ALA A 75 6.13 -30.77 9.90
N LEU A 76 7.23 -30.21 9.37
CA LEU A 76 7.23 -28.99 8.58
C LEU A 76 6.40 -29.13 7.30
N TYR A 77 6.61 -30.23 6.56
CA TYR A 77 5.85 -30.54 5.35
C TYR A 77 4.35 -30.64 5.64
N LYS A 78 3.96 -31.37 6.69
CA LYS A 78 2.56 -31.50 7.12
C LYS A 78 1.95 -30.16 7.50
N ARG A 79 2.68 -29.30 8.23
CA ARG A 79 2.20 -27.95 8.58
C ARG A 79 1.94 -27.12 7.31
N SER A 80 2.87 -27.09 6.37
CA SER A 80 2.71 -26.36 5.10
C SER A 80 1.49 -26.85 4.32
N GLN A 81 1.32 -28.17 4.19
CA GLN A 81 0.15 -28.78 3.53
C GLN A 81 -1.17 -28.40 4.21
N LEU A 82 -1.21 -28.38 5.54
CA LEU A 82 -2.40 -27.98 6.29
C LEU A 82 -2.72 -26.50 6.13
N ILE A 83 -1.72 -25.63 6.10
CA ILE A 83 -1.92 -24.19 5.84
C ILE A 83 -2.47 -23.97 4.44
N HIS A 84 -1.91 -24.65 3.43
CA HIS A 84 -2.47 -24.62 2.08
C HIS A 84 -3.91 -25.11 2.03
N LEU A 85 -4.25 -26.19 2.74
CA LEU A 85 -5.61 -26.72 2.81
C LEU A 85 -6.57 -25.71 3.45
N VAL A 86 -6.17 -25.09 4.56
CA VAL A 86 -6.95 -24.04 5.23
C VAL A 86 -7.13 -22.85 4.30
N ASN A 87 -6.08 -22.40 3.62
CA ASN A 87 -6.14 -21.20 2.76
C ASN A 87 -6.85 -21.40 1.43
N ARG A 88 -7.25 -22.63 1.07
CA ARG A 88 -8.12 -22.87 -0.09
C ARG A 88 -9.56 -22.39 0.12
N GLN A 89 -9.99 -22.23 1.35
CA GLN A 89 -11.33 -21.72 1.65
C GLN A 89 -11.33 -20.20 1.52
N ASP A 90 -12.16 -19.69 0.62
CA ASP A 90 -12.44 -18.26 0.59
C ASP A 90 -13.19 -17.84 1.86
N ARG A 91 -12.71 -16.78 2.49
CA ARG A 91 -13.30 -16.18 3.70
C ARG A 91 -13.55 -14.70 3.51
N THR A 92 -13.62 -14.25 2.26
CA THR A 92 -13.94 -12.87 1.91
C THR A 92 -15.26 -12.45 2.58
N ASP A 93 -16.27 -13.34 2.66
CA ASP A 93 -17.55 -13.05 3.34
C ASP A 93 -17.39 -12.66 4.81
N LEU A 94 -16.51 -13.35 5.55
CA LEU A 94 -16.24 -12.99 6.94
C LEU A 94 -15.58 -11.62 7.04
N TRP A 95 -14.60 -11.35 6.16
CA TRP A 95 -13.97 -10.03 6.08
C TRP A 95 -15.00 -8.94 5.75
N LEU A 96 -15.91 -9.17 4.80
CA LEU A 96 -17.00 -8.24 4.46
C LEU A 96 -17.90 -7.95 5.65
N GLN A 97 -18.31 -8.99 6.37
CA GLN A 97 -19.13 -8.84 7.56
C GLN A 97 -18.41 -7.98 8.61
N LYS A 98 -17.09 -8.18 8.82
CA LYS A 98 -16.33 -7.37 9.77
C LYS A 98 -16.13 -5.93 9.27
N MET A 99 -15.95 -5.71 7.96
CA MET A 99 -15.90 -4.38 7.36
C MET A 99 -17.21 -3.62 7.54
N ALA A 100 -18.36 -4.26 7.27
CA ALA A 100 -19.69 -3.68 7.43
C ALA A 100 -20.01 -3.26 8.88
N ASN A 101 -19.37 -3.89 9.87
CA ASN A 101 -19.51 -3.52 11.28
C ASN A 101 -18.66 -2.30 11.69
N ASN A 102 -17.87 -1.72 10.77
CA ASN A 102 -17.08 -0.54 11.08
C ASN A 102 -18.00 0.67 11.35
N LYS A 103 -17.68 1.44 12.40
CA LYS A 103 -18.49 2.59 12.83
C LYS A 103 -18.64 3.68 11.77
N GLN A 104 -17.72 3.78 10.81
CA GLN A 104 -17.75 4.81 9.76
C GLN A 104 -18.65 4.45 8.58
N PHE A 105 -18.92 3.16 8.36
CA PHE A 105 -19.65 2.70 7.19
C PHE A 105 -21.13 2.51 7.54
N GLU A 106 -21.97 2.93 6.60
CA GLU A 106 -23.40 2.65 6.57
C GLU A 106 -23.67 1.37 5.76
N GLN A 107 -22.99 1.23 4.63
CA GLN A 107 -23.12 0.08 3.72
C GLN A 107 -21.77 -0.27 3.10
N PHE A 108 -21.52 -1.57 2.91
CA PHE A 108 -20.31 -2.09 2.29
C PHE A 108 -20.66 -3.29 1.39
N GLU A 109 -20.37 -3.21 0.09
CA GLU A 109 -20.78 -4.23 -0.89
C GLU A 109 -19.66 -4.54 -1.89
N LEU A 110 -19.52 -5.81 -2.27
CA LEU A 110 -18.68 -6.22 -3.42
C LEU A 110 -19.51 -6.27 -4.69
N PHE A 111 -18.85 -6.01 -5.82
CA PHE A 111 -19.43 -6.22 -7.14
C PHE A 111 -18.36 -6.67 -8.14
N GLU A 112 -18.77 -7.45 -9.13
CA GLU A 112 -17.83 -8.14 -10.04
C GLU A 112 -17.31 -7.26 -11.18
N LYS A 113 -18.09 -6.25 -11.61
CA LYS A 113 -17.74 -5.37 -12.73
C LYS A 113 -18.10 -3.93 -12.41
N GLY A 114 -17.18 -3.03 -12.71
CA GLY A 114 -17.37 -1.60 -12.53
C GLY A 114 -16.53 -0.76 -13.48
N PRO A 115 -16.53 0.56 -13.27
CA PRO A 115 -16.18 1.57 -14.28
C PRO A 115 -14.66 1.76 -14.51
N ILE A 116 -13.83 0.78 -14.18
CA ILE A 116 -12.38 0.90 -14.43
C ILE A 116 -12.14 0.69 -15.92
N SER A 117 -11.78 1.76 -16.64
CA SER A 117 -11.32 1.64 -18.01
C SER A 117 -10.05 0.77 -18.09
N ALA A 118 -9.97 -0.08 -19.13
CA ALA A 118 -8.76 -0.86 -19.42
C ALA A 118 -7.53 0.04 -19.62
N ASP A 119 -7.73 1.30 -20.02
CA ASP A 119 -6.68 2.30 -20.28
C ASP A 119 -5.97 2.79 -19.00
N ILE A 120 -6.52 2.49 -17.82
CA ILE A 120 -5.93 2.88 -16.53
C ILE A 120 -4.73 1.98 -16.19
N LEU A 121 -4.77 0.72 -16.61
CA LEU A 121 -3.76 -0.28 -16.24
C LEU A 121 -2.37 0.05 -16.79
N PRO A 122 -2.18 0.38 -18.08
CA PRO A 122 -0.87 0.72 -18.64
C PRO A 122 -0.28 2.01 -18.06
N THR A 123 -1.15 2.93 -17.64
CA THR A 123 -0.79 4.28 -17.17
C THR A 123 -0.25 4.24 -15.73
N PHE A 124 -0.66 3.25 -14.92
CA PHE A 124 -0.22 3.10 -13.52
C PHE A 124 0.81 1.98 -13.29
N TYR A 125 0.79 0.90 -14.07
CA TYR A 125 1.94 0.01 -14.18
C TYR A 125 2.09 -0.56 -15.59
N PRO A 126 3.26 -0.45 -16.22
CA PRO A 126 3.52 -1.04 -17.52
C PRO A 126 3.16 -2.53 -17.59
N ALA A 127 2.21 -2.91 -18.44
CA ALA A 127 1.85 -4.32 -18.64
C ALA A 127 3.02 -5.18 -19.15
N THR A 128 4.06 -4.56 -19.73
CA THR A 128 5.32 -5.22 -20.10
C THR A 128 6.14 -5.65 -18.88
N ILE A 129 6.03 -4.94 -17.76
CA ILE A 129 6.76 -5.18 -16.52
C ILE A 129 5.87 -5.90 -15.49
N TYR A 130 4.56 -5.72 -15.55
CA TYR A 130 3.62 -6.22 -14.55
C TYR A 130 2.62 -7.21 -15.14
N ASN A 131 2.45 -8.35 -14.47
CA ASN A 131 1.43 -9.33 -14.78
C ASN A 131 0.23 -9.15 -13.83
N PHE A 132 -0.80 -8.46 -14.29
CA PHE A 132 -1.99 -8.19 -13.49
C PHE A 132 -2.88 -9.42 -13.33
N GLU A 133 -3.58 -9.50 -12.20
CA GLU A 133 -4.67 -10.46 -12.01
C GLU A 133 -5.81 -10.17 -13.01
N LEU A 134 -6.47 -11.23 -13.48
CA LEU A 134 -7.46 -11.16 -14.56
C LEU A 134 -8.69 -10.29 -14.24
N VAL A 135 -9.01 -10.08 -12.95
CA VAL A 135 -10.20 -9.32 -12.54
C VAL A 135 -9.92 -8.54 -11.24
N PRO A 136 -10.08 -7.20 -11.21
CA PRO A 136 -10.04 -6.43 -9.98
C PRO A 136 -11.20 -6.81 -9.05
N LYS A 137 -10.92 -6.91 -7.75
CA LYS A 137 -12.00 -6.92 -6.75
C LYS A 137 -12.49 -5.49 -6.53
N GLN A 138 -13.77 -5.24 -6.78
CA GLN A 138 -14.36 -3.91 -6.63
C GLN A 138 -15.39 -3.91 -5.50
N PHE A 139 -15.47 -2.79 -4.78
CA PHE A 139 -16.40 -2.63 -3.68
C PHE A 139 -16.91 -1.20 -3.57
N LYS A 140 -18.15 -1.07 -3.10
CA LYS A 140 -18.85 0.18 -2.85
C LYS A 140 -18.92 0.40 -1.35
N VAL A 141 -18.56 1.61 -0.92
CA VAL A 141 -18.64 2.02 0.48
C VAL A 141 -19.55 3.23 0.57
N GLN A 142 -20.64 3.09 1.33
CA GLN A 142 -21.45 4.22 1.77
C GLN A 142 -21.03 4.58 3.18
N TYR A 143 -20.57 5.81 3.37
CA TYR A 143 -20.16 6.37 4.65
C TYR A 143 -21.39 6.97 5.34
N LYS A 144 -21.38 7.01 6.68
CA LYS A 144 -22.50 7.56 7.47
C LYS A 144 -22.76 9.05 7.26
N ASN A 145 -21.83 9.77 6.64
CA ASN A 145 -22.05 11.15 6.20
C ASN A 145 -22.85 11.23 4.87
N GLY A 146 -23.36 10.10 4.37
CA GLY A 146 -24.12 9.98 3.12
C GLY A 146 -23.27 9.85 1.86
N GLN A 147 -21.95 10.00 1.96
CA GLN A 147 -21.08 9.90 0.78
C GLN A 147 -20.88 8.46 0.37
N THR A 148 -20.81 8.25 -0.95
CA THR A 148 -20.57 6.94 -1.54
C THR A 148 -19.30 6.99 -2.37
N LEU A 149 -18.38 6.07 -2.12
CA LEU A 149 -17.18 5.88 -2.92
C LEU A 149 -17.11 4.45 -3.46
N ASN A 150 -16.71 4.34 -4.72
CA ASN A 150 -16.38 3.07 -5.33
C ASN A 150 -14.87 2.87 -5.27
N PHE A 151 -14.46 1.66 -4.93
CA PHE A 151 -13.06 1.28 -4.82
C PHE A 151 -12.78 0.03 -5.63
N ALA A 152 -11.53 -0.12 -6.04
CA ALA A 152 -11.03 -1.30 -6.71
C ALA A 152 -9.64 -1.67 -6.24
N LYS A 153 -9.43 -2.95 -5.95
CA LYS A 153 -8.12 -3.52 -5.65
C LYS A 153 -7.56 -4.18 -6.91
N LEU A 154 -6.41 -3.70 -7.36
CA LEU A 154 -5.61 -4.28 -8.43
C LEU A 154 -4.39 -4.98 -7.83
N SER A 155 -4.17 -6.25 -8.19
CA SER A 155 -2.93 -6.96 -7.82
C SER A 155 -2.16 -7.36 -9.07
N ALA A 156 -0.83 -7.35 -8.98
CA ALA A 156 0.06 -7.74 -10.06
C ALA A 156 1.34 -8.39 -9.55
N ILE A 157 1.99 -9.15 -10.43
CA ILE A 157 3.36 -9.64 -10.23
C ILE A 157 4.30 -8.78 -11.07
N LYS A 158 5.21 -8.06 -10.40
CA LYS A 158 6.30 -7.34 -11.03
C LYS A 158 7.34 -8.33 -11.53
N ARG A 159 7.56 -8.35 -12.84
CA ARG A 159 8.59 -9.13 -13.55
C ARG A 159 9.89 -8.34 -13.49
N SER A 160 10.70 -8.55 -12.45
CA SER A 160 12.10 -8.11 -12.48
C SER A 160 12.97 -9.25 -12.99
N THR A 161 14.13 -8.94 -13.58
CA THR A 161 15.11 -9.89 -14.15
C THR A 161 15.60 -10.98 -13.19
N SER A 162 15.22 -10.94 -11.90
CA SER A 162 15.55 -11.97 -10.90
C SER A 162 14.51 -12.21 -9.80
N LYS A 163 13.40 -11.45 -9.75
CA LYS A 163 12.40 -11.55 -8.67
C LYS A 163 10.98 -11.33 -9.16
N ASN A 164 10.07 -12.18 -8.69
CA ASN A 164 8.62 -12.04 -8.82
C ASN A 164 8.08 -11.38 -7.55
N GLU A 165 8.07 -10.05 -7.53
CA GLU A 165 7.51 -9.28 -6.42
C GLU A 165 6.01 -9.10 -6.64
N LYS A 166 5.18 -9.38 -5.62
CA LYS A 166 3.74 -9.07 -5.67
C LYS A 166 3.52 -7.62 -5.29
N VAL A 167 2.68 -6.93 -6.06
CA VAL A 167 2.30 -5.53 -5.85
C VAL A 167 0.78 -5.43 -5.79
N ALA A 168 0.27 -4.58 -4.91
CA ALA A 168 -1.15 -4.28 -4.80
C ALA A 168 -1.39 -2.77 -4.85
N CYS A 169 -2.48 -2.37 -5.49
CA CYS A 169 -2.93 -1.00 -5.60
C CYS A 169 -4.41 -0.93 -5.23
N LEU A 170 -4.76 0.12 -4.50
CA LEU A 170 -6.14 0.50 -4.29
C LEU A 170 -6.45 1.74 -5.14
N VAL A 171 -7.58 1.69 -5.83
CA VAL A 171 -8.08 2.74 -6.71
C VAL A 171 -9.41 3.22 -6.15
N ALA A 172 -9.52 4.51 -5.81
CA ALA A 172 -10.81 5.14 -5.57
C ALA A 172 -11.33 5.73 -6.89
N ILE A 173 -12.60 5.50 -7.17
CA ILE A 173 -13.29 5.91 -8.39
C ILE A 173 -14.36 6.92 -8.01
N ILE A 174 -14.27 8.11 -8.59
CA ILE A 174 -15.23 9.20 -8.41
C ILE A 174 -15.64 9.77 -9.77
N ASP A 175 -16.64 10.66 -9.77
CA ASP A 175 -17.02 11.42 -10.96
C ASP A 175 -15.83 12.22 -11.51
N ALA A 176 -15.81 12.43 -12.83
CA ALA A 176 -14.82 13.27 -13.47
C ALA A 176 -14.79 14.67 -12.84
N VAL A 177 -13.60 15.15 -12.50
CA VAL A 177 -13.43 16.53 -12.03
C VAL A 177 -13.28 17.51 -13.21
N SER A 178 -12.95 17.01 -14.40
CA SER A 178 -12.83 17.77 -15.65
C SER A 178 -13.28 16.92 -16.83
N ASP A 179 -13.72 17.56 -17.90
CA ASP A 179 -14.02 16.96 -19.19
C ASP A 179 -12.78 16.55 -20.02
N GLN A 180 -11.56 16.77 -19.50
CA GLN A 180 -10.30 16.53 -20.21
C GLN A 180 -9.53 15.34 -19.65
N HIS A 181 -8.85 14.58 -20.53
CA HIS A 181 -7.96 13.51 -20.09
C HIS A 181 -6.65 14.07 -19.57
N TRP A 182 -6.31 13.72 -18.34
CA TRP A 182 -5.00 14.06 -17.78
C TRP A 182 -4.57 13.07 -16.71
N PHE A 183 -3.25 12.98 -16.51
CA PHE A 183 -2.63 12.11 -15.52
C PHE A 183 -1.59 12.87 -14.71
N LEU A 184 -1.77 12.91 -13.40
CA LEU A 184 -0.88 13.55 -12.44
C LEU A 184 -0.14 12.48 -11.63
N THR A 185 1.18 12.53 -11.64
CA THR A 185 2.04 11.55 -10.97
C THR A 185 3.34 12.16 -10.48
N LYS A 186 4.15 11.38 -9.77
CA LYS A 186 5.47 11.78 -9.31
C LYS A 186 6.49 11.76 -10.46
N SER A 187 7.53 12.59 -10.34
CA SER A 187 8.55 12.80 -11.39
C SER A 187 9.39 11.59 -11.79
N ASP A 188 9.43 10.55 -10.96
CA ASP A 188 10.16 9.31 -11.20
C ASP A 188 9.29 8.22 -11.86
N PHE A 189 8.04 8.54 -12.23
CA PHE A 189 7.14 7.59 -12.87
C PHE A 189 7.26 7.64 -14.41
N PRO A 190 7.84 6.60 -15.06
CA PRO A 190 8.03 6.60 -16.51
C PRO A 190 6.74 6.27 -17.25
N LEU A 191 6.24 7.18 -18.09
CA LEU A 191 5.16 6.86 -19.03
C LEU A 191 5.72 6.16 -20.27
N ILE A 192 5.14 5.02 -20.66
CA ILE A 192 5.55 4.27 -21.86
C ILE A 192 4.79 4.75 -23.12
N ASN A 193 3.65 5.43 -22.97
CA ASN A 193 2.78 5.87 -24.07
C ASN A 193 3.00 7.34 -24.48
N THR A 194 4.20 7.69 -24.94
CA THR A 194 4.58 9.05 -25.39
C THR A 194 3.95 9.48 -26.73
N GLY A 195 3.22 8.59 -27.41
CA GLY A 195 2.56 8.87 -28.68
C GLY A 195 1.33 9.78 -28.56
N PHE A 196 0.55 9.65 -27.49
CA PHE A 196 -0.75 10.31 -27.30
C PHE A 196 -0.74 11.44 -26.27
N TYR A 197 0.18 11.38 -25.30
CA TYR A 197 0.26 12.34 -24.22
C TYR A 197 1.52 13.20 -24.32
N GLU A 198 1.39 14.49 -24.03
CA GLU A 198 2.50 15.40 -23.79
C GLU A 198 2.76 15.51 -22.29
N SER A 199 4.03 15.38 -21.90
CA SER A 199 4.42 15.64 -20.51
C SER A 199 4.65 17.13 -20.34
N LEU A 200 3.78 17.75 -19.55
CA LEU A 200 4.05 19.06 -19.01
C LEU A 200 4.93 18.84 -17.77
N THR A 201 6.06 19.54 -17.71
CA THR A 201 6.97 19.52 -16.56
C THR A 201 7.03 20.90 -15.95
N GLU A 202 6.84 21.02 -14.64
CA GLU A 202 7.10 22.30 -13.96
C GLU A 202 8.58 22.37 -13.60
N SER A 203 9.36 23.17 -14.32
CA SER A 203 10.84 23.23 -14.26
C SER A 203 11.43 23.84 -12.98
N ASN A 204 10.64 24.00 -11.91
CA ASN A 204 11.12 24.45 -10.62
C ASN A 204 11.69 23.27 -9.82
N ARG A 205 12.98 23.34 -9.47
CA ARG A 205 13.82 22.33 -8.79
C ARG A 205 13.27 21.67 -7.50
N GLN A 206 12.08 22.03 -7.05
CA GLN A 206 11.44 21.51 -5.84
C GLN A 206 10.13 20.73 -6.10
N ASN A 207 9.61 20.70 -7.34
CA ASN A 207 8.32 20.07 -7.65
C ASN A 207 8.53 18.72 -8.35
N ASN A 208 8.52 17.62 -7.59
CA ASN A 208 8.64 16.25 -8.10
C ASN A 208 7.33 15.73 -8.69
N VAL A 209 6.66 16.51 -9.54
CA VAL A 209 5.33 16.18 -10.10
C VAL A 209 5.36 16.32 -11.63
N LEU A 210 4.73 15.36 -12.30
CA LEU A 210 4.53 15.35 -13.75
C LEU A 210 3.04 15.33 -14.05
N LEU A 211 2.63 16.15 -15.01
CA LEU A 211 1.30 16.16 -15.57
C LEU A 211 1.42 15.70 -17.02
N TYR A 212 0.63 14.70 -17.39
CA TYR A 212 0.49 14.24 -18.75
C TYR A 212 -0.90 14.63 -19.24
N THR A 213 -0.99 15.30 -20.38
CA THR A 213 -2.24 15.71 -21.03
C THR A 213 -2.24 15.19 -22.45
N GLU A 214 -3.39 15.03 -23.09
CA GLU A 214 -3.41 14.78 -24.54
C GLU A 214 -2.75 15.95 -25.28
N LYS A 215 -2.06 15.68 -26.39
CA LYS A 215 -1.28 16.69 -27.15
C LYS A 215 -2.11 17.89 -27.62
N ASP A 216 -3.40 17.67 -27.86
CA ASP A 216 -4.34 18.71 -28.32
C ASP A 216 -5.23 19.25 -27.19
N ALA A 217 -5.03 18.81 -25.95
CA ALA A 217 -5.81 19.28 -24.80
C ALA A 217 -5.37 20.68 -24.35
N SER A 218 -6.34 21.52 -24.00
CA SER A 218 -6.08 22.84 -23.42
C SER A 218 -5.80 22.81 -21.91
N PHE A 219 -5.63 21.62 -21.33
CA PHE A 219 -5.40 21.44 -19.89
C PHE A 219 -3.98 21.86 -19.54
N ASN A 220 -3.81 22.64 -18.47
CA ASN A 220 -2.48 23.04 -18.03
C ASN A 220 -2.31 22.99 -16.51
N PHE A 221 -1.06 22.96 -16.05
CA PHE A 221 -0.73 22.95 -14.63
C PHE A 221 -1.24 24.15 -13.83
N ASN A 222 -1.49 25.28 -14.48
CA ASN A 222 -1.99 26.44 -13.76
C ASN A 222 -3.42 26.18 -13.30
N GLN A 223 -4.21 25.37 -14.01
CA GLN A 223 -5.59 25.03 -13.61
C GLN A 223 -5.68 24.18 -12.33
N LEU A 224 -4.56 23.65 -11.84
CA LEU A 224 -4.48 22.81 -10.66
C LEU A 224 -4.04 23.59 -9.41
N ASP A 225 -4.61 23.27 -8.25
CA ASP A 225 -4.10 23.79 -6.96
C ASP A 225 -2.77 23.12 -6.59
N LYS A 226 -1.67 23.80 -6.93
CA LYS A 226 -0.30 23.32 -6.72
C LYS A 226 0.05 23.14 -5.25
N GLU A 227 -0.54 23.94 -4.35
CA GLU A 227 -0.29 23.80 -2.91
C GLU A 227 -1.00 22.56 -2.38
N MET A 228 -2.25 22.32 -2.79
CA MET A 228 -2.97 21.10 -2.40
C MET A 228 -2.27 19.85 -2.93
N ILE A 229 -1.82 19.84 -4.21
CA ILE A 229 -1.06 18.72 -4.79
C ILE A 229 0.17 18.38 -3.93
N LYS A 230 0.95 19.37 -3.50
CA LYS A 230 2.15 19.15 -2.68
C LYS A 230 1.82 18.71 -1.25
N GLN A 231 0.79 19.28 -0.65
CA GLN A 231 0.46 19.06 0.76
C GLN A 231 -0.35 17.77 0.99
N VAL A 232 -1.12 17.31 0.00
CA VAL A 232 -2.07 16.20 0.11
C VAL A 232 -1.67 14.98 -0.72
N LEU A 233 -1.30 15.16 -1.99
CA LEU A 233 -1.02 14.02 -2.89
C LEU A 233 0.41 13.49 -2.79
N PHE A 234 1.38 14.38 -2.51
CA PHE A 234 2.82 14.06 -2.59
C PHE A 234 3.62 14.52 -1.37
N ASN A 235 2.98 14.76 -0.22
CA ASN A 235 3.65 15.28 0.98
C ASN A 235 4.62 14.25 1.59
N PRO A 236 5.95 14.48 1.51
CA PRO A 236 6.94 13.52 1.98
C PRO A 236 7.05 13.45 3.51
N VAL A 237 6.43 14.39 4.24
CA VAL A 237 6.54 14.52 5.71
C VAL A 237 5.38 13.82 6.43
N ASN A 238 4.20 13.71 5.82
CA ASN A 238 2.99 13.26 6.50
C ASN A 238 2.50 11.86 6.14
N VAL A 239 2.87 11.27 4.99
CA VAL A 239 2.38 9.91 4.66
C VAL A 239 3.38 9.16 3.76
N TYR A 240 3.57 7.87 4.02
CA TYR A 240 4.18 6.91 3.08
C TYR A 240 3.32 6.65 1.83
N ALA A 241 2.24 7.41 1.62
CA ALA A 241 1.30 7.27 0.52
C ALA A 241 1.64 8.25 -0.60
N ASN A 242 2.09 7.72 -1.74
CA ASN A 242 2.17 8.47 -2.99
C ASN A 242 0.91 8.16 -3.79
N PHE A 243 0.15 9.21 -4.13
CA PHE A 243 -1.06 9.08 -4.92
C PHE A 243 -0.80 9.47 -6.38
N ASN A 244 -1.26 8.65 -7.32
CA ASN A 244 -1.38 9.03 -8.72
C ASN A 244 -2.84 9.33 -9.04
N VAL A 245 -3.10 10.31 -9.90
CA VAL A 245 -4.46 10.74 -10.25
C VAL A 245 -4.62 10.68 -11.77
N TYR A 246 -5.59 9.92 -12.24
CA TYR A 246 -5.98 9.88 -13.65
C TYR A 246 -7.41 10.40 -13.79
N ASN A 247 -7.63 11.40 -14.63
CA ASN A 247 -8.96 11.89 -14.97
C ASN A 247 -9.29 11.51 -16.41
N ASN A 248 -10.49 10.98 -16.63
CA ASN A 248 -11.09 10.88 -17.95
C ASN A 248 -12.41 11.65 -18.00
N THR A 249 -13.09 11.59 -19.14
CA THR A 249 -14.35 12.31 -19.37
C THR A 249 -15.51 11.90 -18.45
N THR A 250 -15.41 10.74 -17.78
CA THR A 250 -16.49 10.16 -16.96
C THR A 250 -16.13 10.05 -15.48
N HIS A 251 -14.86 9.79 -15.18
CA HIS A 251 -14.38 9.40 -13.88
C HIS A 251 -12.97 9.95 -13.58
N THR A 252 -12.75 10.24 -12.31
CA THR A 252 -11.41 10.44 -11.75
C THR A 252 -11.01 9.23 -10.93
N TYR A 253 -9.79 8.77 -11.10
CA TYR A 253 -9.21 7.61 -10.45
C TYR A 253 -8.04 8.05 -9.59
N LEU A 254 -8.18 7.89 -8.28
CA LEU A 254 -7.12 8.12 -7.30
C LEU A 254 -6.48 6.79 -6.93
N MET A 255 -5.19 6.64 -7.20
CA MET A 255 -4.47 5.37 -7.11
C MET A 255 -3.34 5.45 -6.10
N MET A 256 -3.22 4.48 -5.21
CA MET A 256 -2.10 4.37 -4.28
C MET A 256 -1.74 2.90 -4.02
N SER A 257 -0.44 2.65 -3.86
CA SER A 257 0.08 1.35 -3.45
C SER A 257 -0.38 1.00 -2.03
N VAL A 258 -0.92 -0.21 -1.87
CA VAL A 258 -1.32 -0.76 -0.57
C VAL A 258 -0.53 -2.03 -0.28
N PRO A 259 -0.38 -2.45 0.99
CA PRO A 259 0.21 -3.74 1.31
C PRO A 259 -0.50 -4.87 0.55
N ILE A 260 0.25 -5.88 0.11
CA ILE A 260 -0.32 -7.08 -0.54
C ILE A 260 -1.33 -7.82 0.36
N THR A 261 -1.26 -7.56 1.66
CA THR A 261 -2.13 -8.12 2.70
C THR A 261 -3.49 -7.41 2.80
N PHE A 262 -3.73 -6.33 2.05
CA PHE A 262 -5.04 -5.67 2.01
C PHE A 262 -6.11 -6.66 1.52
N MET A 263 -7.19 -6.86 2.27
CA MET A 263 -8.19 -7.93 2.07
C MET A 263 -7.65 -9.37 2.18
N ASP A 264 -6.51 -9.59 2.83
CA ASP A 264 -5.97 -10.94 3.04
C ASP A 264 -6.74 -11.66 4.17
N THR A 265 -7.32 -12.81 3.82
CA THR A 265 -8.06 -13.68 4.75
C THR A 265 -7.40 -15.04 4.94
N SER A 266 -6.15 -15.16 4.48
CA SER A 266 -5.37 -16.37 4.61
C SER A 266 -4.74 -16.47 6.00
N LEU A 267 -4.62 -17.70 6.51
CA LEU A 267 -3.85 -18.02 7.70
C LEU A 267 -2.36 -17.93 7.37
N ARG A 268 -1.63 -17.07 8.06
CA ARG A 268 -0.17 -16.96 7.88
C ARG A 268 0.58 -18.04 8.63
N MET A 269 1.85 -18.24 8.28
CA MET A 269 2.69 -19.28 8.89
C MET A 269 2.87 -19.05 10.38
N GLU A 270 2.94 -17.80 10.81
CA GLU A 270 3.16 -17.35 12.18
C GLU A 270 1.87 -17.29 13.02
N GLU A 271 0.70 -17.51 12.40
CA GLU A 271 -0.59 -17.38 13.07
C GLU A 271 -1.13 -18.73 13.53
N ALA A 272 -1.89 -18.72 14.63
CA ALA A 272 -2.64 -19.88 15.08
C ALA A 272 -3.98 -19.95 14.37
N VAL A 273 -4.41 -21.15 13.92
CA VAL A 273 -5.73 -21.32 13.30
C VAL A 273 -6.89 -20.95 14.23
N GLY A 274 -6.69 -21.05 15.55
CA GLY A 274 -7.67 -20.63 16.55
C GLY A 274 -7.91 -19.12 16.56
N ASP A 275 -6.94 -18.33 16.11
CA ASP A 275 -7.00 -16.87 16.07
C ASP A 275 -7.43 -16.35 14.70
N LEU A 276 -7.76 -17.24 13.75
CA LEU A 276 -8.01 -16.85 12.36
C LEU A 276 -9.15 -15.82 12.23
N GLU A 277 -10.26 -16.00 12.94
CA GLU A 277 -11.35 -15.02 12.92
C GLU A 277 -10.93 -13.67 13.53
N LEU A 278 -10.13 -13.72 14.61
CA LEU A 278 -9.59 -12.51 15.24
C LEU A 278 -8.65 -11.78 14.29
N ASN A 279 -7.79 -12.50 13.58
CA ASN A 279 -6.86 -11.95 12.59
C ASN A 279 -7.61 -11.31 11.43
N ILE A 280 -8.65 -11.98 10.90
CA ILE A 280 -9.52 -11.40 9.86
C ILE A 280 -10.21 -10.12 10.37
N THR A 281 -10.67 -10.12 11.62
CA THR A 281 -11.29 -8.94 12.25
C THR A 281 -10.28 -7.78 12.36
N ARG A 282 -9.04 -8.06 12.75
CA ARG A 282 -7.97 -7.05 12.80
C ARG A 282 -7.62 -6.52 11.42
N GLN A 283 -7.49 -7.41 10.43
CA GLN A 283 -7.21 -7.03 9.05
C GLN A 283 -8.31 -6.13 8.48
N ALA A 284 -9.58 -6.47 8.69
CA ALA A 284 -10.72 -5.61 8.32
C ALA A 284 -10.64 -4.23 9.01
N GLY A 285 -10.22 -4.17 10.28
CA GLY A 285 -9.99 -2.90 10.97
C GLY A 285 -8.92 -2.02 10.30
N TYR A 286 -7.78 -2.61 9.91
CA TYR A 286 -6.71 -1.91 9.20
C TYR A 286 -7.13 -1.47 7.79
N ASP A 287 -7.81 -2.35 7.06
CA ASP A 287 -8.30 -2.06 5.72
C ASP A 287 -9.32 -0.90 5.76
N ALA A 288 -10.25 -0.91 6.72
CA ALA A 288 -11.21 0.17 6.91
C ALA A 288 -10.55 1.52 7.24
N ALA A 289 -9.51 1.54 8.07
CA ALA A 289 -8.75 2.77 8.33
C ALA A 289 -8.04 3.30 7.08
N THR A 290 -7.58 2.39 6.21
CA THR A 290 -7.02 2.75 4.90
C THR A 290 -8.08 3.39 4.00
N LEU A 291 -9.29 2.81 3.94
CA LEU A 291 -10.41 3.38 3.17
C LEU A 291 -10.87 4.73 3.70
N ASP A 292 -10.92 4.93 5.01
CA ASP A 292 -11.24 6.22 5.64
C ASP A 292 -10.19 7.30 5.30
N SER A 293 -8.92 6.92 5.24
CA SER A 293 -7.84 7.83 4.83
C SER A 293 -7.97 8.24 3.36
N PHE A 294 -8.30 7.28 2.48
CA PHE A 294 -8.61 7.57 1.07
C PHE A 294 -9.81 8.49 0.93
N HIS A 295 -10.88 8.25 1.68
CA HIS A 295 -12.10 9.06 1.64
C HIS A 295 -11.82 10.53 1.94
N LYS A 296 -11.04 10.82 2.98
CA LYS A 296 -10.62 12.20 3.31
C LYS A 296 -9.80 12.84 2.19
N VAL A 297 -8.89 12.09 1.56
CA VAL A 297 -8.11 12.59 0.42
C VAL A 297 -9.04 12.86 -0.78
N VAL A 298 -9.96 11.95 -1.07
CA VAL A 298 -10.96 12.12 -2.13
C VAL A 298 -11.85 13.33 -1.89
N GLU A 299 -12.31 13.57 -0.67
CA GLU A 299 -13.07 14.79 -0.31
C GLU A 299 -12.25 16.06 -0.58
N LEU A 300 -10.98 16.08 -0.17
CA LEU A 300 -10.08 17.21 -0.44
C LEU A 300 -9.88 17.42 -1.93
N LEU A 301 -9.76 16.34 -2.71
CA LEU A 301 -9.58 16.44 -4.16
C LEU A 301 -10.84 16.97 -4.85
N LYS A 302 -12.01 16.42 -4.54
CA LYS A 302 -13.28 16.90 -5.12
C LYS A 302 -13.52 18.39 -4.87
N THR A 303 -13.03 18.90 -3.74
CA THR A 303 -13.29 20.28 -3.32
C THR A 303 -12.20 21.27 -3.71
N LYS A 304 -10.96 20.83 -3.97
CA LYS A 304 -9.80 21.72 -4.11
C LYS A 304 -8.84 21.40 -5.26
N LEU A 305 -9.03 20.31 -6.03
CA LEU A 305 -8.04 19.91 -7.04
C LEU A 305 -7.97 20.84 -8.24
N ILE A 306 -9.13 21.31 -8.69
CA ILE A 306 -9.19 22.37 -9.69
C ILE A 306 -9.27 23.69 -8.93
N GLY A 307 -8.34 24.60 -9.23
CA GLY A 307 -8.33 25.90 -8.58
C GLY A 307 -9.59 26.70 -8.90
N ASP A 308 -10.09 27.49 -7.94
CA ASP A 308 -11.16 28.46 -8.20
C ASP A 308 -10.63 29.60 -9.07
N PHE A 309 -10.68 29.45 -10.39
CA PHE A 309 -10.23 30.49 -11.34
C PHE A 309 -11.17 31.70 -11.43
N ASN A 310 -12.39 31.60 -10.89
CA ASN A 310 -13.43 32.61 -11.11
C ASN A 310 -13.34 33.86 -10.23
N ASN A 311 -12.34 33.99 -9.35
CA ASN A 311 -12.19 35.18 -8.48
C ASN A 311 -11.05 36.13 -8.88
N ALA A 312 -10.42 35.95 -10.05
CA ALA A 312 -9.25 36.73 -10.45
C ALA A 312 -9.50 37.92 -11.39
N GLU A 313 -10.73 38.16 -11.88
CA GLU A 313 -10.99 39.28 -12.81
C GLU A 313 -12.32 40.00 -12.57
N THR A 314 -12.47 40.74 -11.47
CA THR A 314 -13.34 41.96 -11.46
C THR A 314 -12.99 42.88 -10.28
N THR A 315 -11.84 43.56 -10.33
CA THR A 315 -11.63 44.80 -9.54
C THR A 315 -10.49 45.63 -10.13
N SER A 316 -10.67 46.10 -11.36
CA SER A 316 -10.01 47.34 -11.80
C SER A 316 -10.77 47.97 -12.96
N ALA A 317 -11.89 48.59 -12.61
CA ALA A 317 -12.51 49.65 -13.41
C ALA A 317 -13.25 50.55 -12.43
N THR A 318 -12.51 51.43 -11.75
CA THR A 318 -13.10 52.64 -11.19
C THR A 318 -12.70 53.78 -12.11
N GLU A 319 -13.72 54.25 -12.82
CA GLU A 319 -13.73 55.39 -13.71
C GLU A 319 -13.06 56.60 -13.06
N THR A 320 -12.09 57.20 -13.75
CA THR A 320 -11.66 58.58 -13.47
C THR A 320 -12.44 59.48 -14.41
N THR A 321 -13.59 59.96 -13.95
CA THR A 321 -14.33 61.04 -14.61
C THR A 321 -13.66 62.37 -14.25
N VAL A 322 -13.17 63.06 -15.26
CA VAL A 322 -12.64 64.43 -15.18
C VAL A 322 -13.81 65.39 -14.97
N VAL A 323 -13.76 66.20 -13.91
CA VAL A 323 -14.40 67.53 -13.88
C VAL A 323 -13.41 68.49 -13.23
N ALA A 324 -13.05 69.53 -13.99
CA ALA A 324 -12.23 70.65 -13.57
C ALA A 324 -13.04 71.70 -12.78
N GLU A 325 -12.28 72.55 -12.08
CA GLU A 325 -12.59 73.93 -11.65
C GLU A 325 -13.41 74.12 -10.36
N VAL A 326 -13.13 75.00 -9.39
CA VAL A 326 -12.28 76.19 -9.19
C VAL A 326 -12.00 76.32 -7.68
N THR A 327 -10.77 76.59 -7.21
CA THR A 327 -10.45 77.63 -6.19
C THR A 327 -8.97 77.69 -5.82
N GLU A 328 -8.40 78.89 -5.93
CA GLU A 328 -7.24 79.41 -5.19
C GLU A 328 -7.72 80.70 -4.46
N PRO A 329 -6.98 81.35 -3.53
CA PRO A 329 -5.66 81.04 -2.95
C PRO A 329 -5.53 81.29 -1.42
N THR A 330 -4.27 81.24 -0.94
CA THR A 330 -3.67 81.79 0.31
C THR A 330 -3.83 80.98 1.62
N THR A 331 -2.81 80.71 2.46
CA THR A 331 -1.55 81.44 2.74
C THR A 331 -0.52 80.57 3.50
N ASN A 332 0.77 80.80 3.25
CA ASN A 332 1.95 80.77 4.14
C ASN A 332 2.07 79.75 5.30
N SER A 333 3.16 78.97 5.31
CA SER A 333 4.28 79.25 6.25
C SER A 333 5.54 78.42 5.94
N LYS A 334 6.68 79.05 6.19
CA LYS A 334 8.07 78.66 5.98
C LYS A 334 8.49 77.50 6.90
N ARG A 335 9.32 76.57 6.40
CA ARG A 335 10.76 76.47 6.74
C ARG A 335 11.46 75.29 6.04
N LYS A 336 12.75 75.53 5.83
CA LYS A 336 13.75 74.78 5.05
C LYS A 336 14.62 73.95 6.03
N PRO A 337 15.72 73.31 5.62
CA PRO A 337 15.87 71.85 5.44
C PRO A 337 16.93 71.24 6.38
N VAL A 338 17.07 69.90 6.44
CA VAL A 338 18.36 69.26 6.78
C VAL A 338 18.61 68.01 5.95
N LYS A 339 19.86 67.93 5.47
CA LYS A 339 20.49 66.96 4.57
C LYS A 339 20.83 65.61 5.23
N ALA A 340 20.83 64.58 4.37
CA ALA A 340 21.85 63.54 4.16
C ALA A 340 22.29 62.61 5.32
N LYS A 341 22.28 61.29 5.05
CA LYS A 341 23.49 60.53 4.65
C LYS A 341 23.20 59.06 4.30
N LYS A 342 23.97 58.58 3.32
CA LYS A 342 24.18 57.18 2.88
C LYS A 342 24.81 56.31 3.96
N ALA A 343 24.55 55.00 3.90
CA ALA A 343 25.54 53.89 3.80
C ALA A 343 24.77 52.54 3.85
N LYS A 344 24.68 51.77 2.75
CA LYS A 344 25.52 50.59 2.42
C LYS A 344 25.98 49.76 3.65
N LYS A 345 25.46 48.53 3.76
CA LYS A 345 26.21 47.34 3.37
C LYS A 345 25.25 46.23 2.94
#